data_AF-A0A849TPH8-F1
#
_entry.id   AF-A0A849TPH8-F1
#
_cell.length_a   1.000
_cell.length_b   1.000
_cell.length_c   1.000
_cell.angle_alpha   90.00
_cell.angle_beta   90.00
_cell.angle_gamma   90.00
#
_symmetry.space_group_name_H-M   'P 1'
#
loop_
_entity.id
_entity.type
_entity.pdbx_description
1 polymer ?
#
loop_
_entity_poly.entity_id
_entity_poly.type
_entity_poly.pdbx_seq_one_letter_code
_entity_poly.pdbx_strand_id
1 'polypeptide(L)' 'MKPGSKKPALLLSVEQFCQTYGLSRTSIYRMAKNRQIPTIRVGPKGCGLKLEPAAVLKALERPAKPKAGTAK' A
#
# COMPACT_ATOMS: atom_id res chain seq x y z
N MET A 1 2.38 25.73 -17.62
CA MET A 1 2.19 25.14 -16.28
C MET A 1 1.54 23.77 -16.47
N LYS A 2 2.18 22.67 -16.04
CA LYS A 2 1.67 21.31 -16.25
C LYS A 2 0.54 21.04 -15.25
N PRO A 3 -0.67 20.62 -15.65
CA PRO A 3 -1.70 20.24 -14.71
C PRO A 3 -1.25 18.93 -14.05
N GLY A 4 -0.82 19.01 -12.80
CA GLY A 4 -0.60 17.85 -11.96
C GLY A 4 -1.95 17.24 -11.64
N SER A 5 -2.47 16.44 -12.56
CA SER A 5 -3.64 15.59 -12.37
C SER A 5 -3.34 14.61 -11.23
N LYS A 6 -3.52 15.06 -9.99
CA LYS A 6 -3.68 14.16 -8.84
C LYS A 6 -4.99 13.42 -9.11
N LYS A 7 -4.91 12.33 -9.90
CA LYS A 7 -5.96 11.31 -9.95
C LYS A 7 -6.41 11.11 -8.50
N PRO A 8 -7.72 11.08 -8.20
CA PRO A 8 -8.16 10.66 -6.89
C PRO A 8 -7.66 9.22 -6.75
N ALA A 9 -6.52 9.06 -6.08
CA ALA A 9 -6.01 7.77 -5.70
C ALA A 9 -7.11 7.21 -4.80
N LEU A 10 -7.90 6.28 -5.35
CA LEU A 10 -8.97 5.61 -4.63
C LEU A 10 -8.32 4.83 -3.51
N LEU A 11 -8.16 5.49 -2.37
CA LEU A 11 -7.51 4.97 -1.18
C LEU A 11 -8.48 4.01 -0.51
N LEU A 12 -8.27 2.72 -0.74
CA LEU A 12 -9.07 1.65 -0.18
C LEU A 12 -8.56 1.29 1.21
N SER A 13 -9.48 1.04 2.13
CA SER A 13 -9.16 0.39 3.40
C SER A 13 -8.70 -1.05 3.16
N VAL A 14 -7.93 -1.62 4.10
CA VAL A 14 -7.49 -3.03 4.03
C VAL A 14 -8.65 -4.00 3.80
N GLU A 15 -9.80 -3.78 4.44
CA GLU A 15 -10.97 -4.65 4.30
C GLU A 15 -11.57 -4.62 2.89
N GLN A 16 -11.74 -3.42 2.34
CA GLN A 16 -12.16 -3.25 0.94
C GLN A 16 -11.15 -3.90 0.00
N PHE A 17 -9.86 -3.72 0.26
CA PHE A 17 -8.81 -4.36 -0.54
C PHE A 17 -8.90 -5.88 -0.54
N CYS A 18 -9.13 -6.47 0.63
CA CYS A 18 -9.29 -7.90 0.81
C CYS A 18 -10.52 -8.44 0.06
N GLN A 19 -11.62 -7.68 0.07
CA GLN A 19 -12.85 -8.05 -0.63
C GLN A 19 -12.71 -7.92 -2.15
N THR A 20 -12.11 -6.84 -2.64
CA THR A 20 -11.99 -6.56 -4.07
C THR A 20 -10.93 -7.43 -4.75
N TYR A 21 -9.77 -7.64 -4.09
CA TYR A 21 -8.61 -8.29 -4.70
C TYR A 21 -8.28 -9.66 -4.10
N GLY A 22 -9.04 -10.14 -3.10
CA GLY A 22 -8.81 -11.43 -2.47
C GLY A 22 -7.51 -11.54 -1.68
N LEU A 23 -6.82 -10.43 -1.42
CA LEU A 23 -5.54 -10.44 -0.71
C LEU A 23 -5.73 -10.55 0.80
N SER A 24 -4.97 -11.45 1.43
CA SER A 24 -4.98 -11.58 2.89
C SER A 24 -4.49 -10.30 3.57
N ARG A 25 -5.17 -9.91 4.65
CA ARG A 25 -4.77 -8.78 5.51
C ARG A 25 -3.28 -8.86 5.90
N THR A 26 -2.81 -10.04 6.27
CA THR A 26 -1.42 -10.32 6.64
C THR A 26 -0.42 -9.99 5.53
N SER A 27 -0.72 -10.36 4.28
CA SER A 27 0.14 -10.03 3.13
C SER A 27 0.22 -8.52 2.91
N ILE A 28 -0.92 -7.82 2.99
CA ILE A 28 -0.98 -6.36 2.88
C ILE A 28 -0.16 -5.67 3.97
N TYR A 29 -0.36 -6.06 5.24
CA TYR A 29 0.42 -5.51 6.36
C TYR A 29 1.91 -5.83 6.25
N ARG A 30 2.28 -7.01 5.73
CA ARG A 30 3.68 -7.37 5.49
C ARG A 30 4.29 -6.49 4.40
N MET A 31 3.59 -6.24 3.30
CA MET A 31 4.03 -5.32 2.24
C MET A 31 4.17 -3.89 2.76
N ALA A 32 3.24 -3.44 3.59
CA ALA A 32 3.30 -2.13 4.24
C ALA A 32 4.50 -2.03 5.20
N LYS A 33 4.72 -3.03 6.05
CA LYS A 33 5.86 -3.12 6.97
C LYS A 33 7.20 -3.11 6.23
N ASN A 34 7.25 -3.82 5.10
CA ASN A 34 8.43 -3.88 4.24
C ASN A 34 8.59 -2.65 3.33
N ARG A 35 7.73 -1.64 3.45
CA ARG A 35 7.72 -0.42 2.61
C ARG A 35 7.65 -0.71 1.11
N GLN A 36 7.05 -1.84 0.73
CA GLN A 36 6.86 -2.24 -0.66
C GLN A 36 5.70 -1.49 -1.31
N ILE A 37 4.75 -1.04 -0.50
CA ILE A 37 3.56 -0.29 -0.94
C ILE A 37 3.46 1.03 -0.16
N PRO A 38 3.04 2.13 -0.81
CA PRO A 38 2.70 3.36 -0.13
C PRO A 38 1.44 3.14 0.70
N THR A 39 1.52 3.47 1.99
CA THR A 39 0.40 3.32 2.92
C THR A 39 0.15 4.63 3.65
N ILE A 40 -1.12 4.92 3.89
CA ILE A 40 -1.56 6.09 4.63
C ILE A 40 -2.24 5.59 5.89
N ARG A 41 -1.71 5.98 7.05
CA ARG A 41 -2.35 5.69 8.33
C ARG A 41 -3.46 6.72 8.55
N VAL A 42 -4.65 6.25 8.91
CA VAL A 42 -5.82 7.07 9.19
C VAL A 42 -6.43 6.70 10.54
N GLY A 43 -7.00 7.69 11.22
CA GLY A 43 -7.69 7.53 12.50
C GLY A 43 -6.86 7.89 13.74
N PRO A 44 -7.51 8.18 14.88
CA PRO A 44 -6.83 8.46 16.14
C PRO A 44 -6.12 7.18 16.57
N LYS A 45 -4.79 7.26 16.78
CA LYS A 45 -3.88 6.12 17.06
C LYS A 45 -3.41 5.29 15.86
N GLY A 46 -3.75 5.64 14.62
CA GLY A 46 -3.20 4.96 13.43
C GLY A 46 -3.72 3.53 13.20
N CYS A 47 -4.91 3.22 13.73
CA CYS A 47 -5.55 1.92 13.59
C CYS A 47 -6.06 1.63 12.17
N GLY A 48 -6.27 2.64 11.33
CA GLY A 48 -6.71 2.48 9.95
C GLY A 48 -5.54 2.56 8.97
N LEU A 49 -5.50 1.64 8.01
CA LEU A 49 -4.55 1.68 6.90
C LEU A 49 -5.33 1.85 5.59
N LYS A 50 -5.02 2.93 4.87
CA LYS A 50 -5.50 3.21 3.52
C LYS A 50 -4.39 2.97 2.52
N LEU A 51 -4.76 2.35 1.42
CA LEU A 51 -3.85 1.77 0.43
C LEU A 51 -4.28 2.20 -0.96
N GLU A 52 -3.30 2.44 -1.82
CA GLU A 52 -3.55 2.75 -3.22
C GLU A 52 -3.49 1.44 -4.04
N PRO A 53 -4.58 1.02 -4.70
CA PRO A 53 -4.63 -0.27 -5.38
C PRO A 53 -3.64 -0.42 -6.52
N ALA A 54 -3.38 0.62 -7.31
CA ALA A 54 -2.40 0.50 -8.39
C ALA A 54 -1.00 0.24 -7.82
N ALA A 55 -0.62 0.84 -6.69
CA ALA A 55 0.66 0.59 -6.05
C ALA A 55 0.77 -0.82 -5.46
N VAL A 56 -0.32 -1.37 -4.89
CA VAL A 56 -0.34 -2.76 -4.39
C VAL A 56 -0.24 -3.75 -5.54
N LEU A 57 -1.02 -3.57 -6.61
CA LEU A 57 -0.96 -4.41 -7.79
C LEU A 57 0.43 -4.35 -8.44
N LYS A 58 1.00 -3.16 -8.60
CA LYS A 58 2.37 -2.98 -9.10
C LYS A 58 3.43 -3.65 -8.22
N ALA A 59 3.19 -3.73 -6.91
CA ALA A 59 4.07 -4.43 -5.98
C ALA A 59 3.88 -5.96 -5.99
N LEU A 60 2.76 -6.46 -6.51
CA LEU A 60 2.56 -7.88 -6.83
C LEU A 60 3.21 -8.26 -8.16
N GLU A 61 3.13 -7.38 -9.16
CA GLU A 61 3.70 -7.59 -10.50
C GLU A 61 5.23 -7.58 -10.51
N ARG A 62 5.88 -6.87 -9.59
CA ARG A 62 7.34 -6.82 -9.48
C ARG A 62 7.81 -7.67 -8.30
N PRO A 63 8.68 -8.69 -8.49
CA PRO A 63 9.31 -9.35 -7.37
C PRO A 63 10.13 -8.31 -6.59
N ALA A 64 10.07 -8.44 -5.26
CA ALA A 64 10.55 -7.48 -4.27
C ALA A 64 11.83 -6.74 -4.67
N LYS A 65 11.82 -5.40 -4.61
CA LYS A 65 13.09 -4.66 -4.51
C LYS A 65 13.84 -5.19 -3.28
N PRO A 66 15.09 -5.63 -3.42
CA PRO A 66 15.87 -6.15 -2.30
C PRO A 66 15.98 -5.07 -1.22
N LYS A 67 15.98 -5.52 0.04
CA LYS A 67 16.12 -4.66 1.22
C LYS A 67 17.27 -3.67 1.01
N ALA A 68 16.97 -2.38 0.97
CA ALA A 68 17.99 -1.37 1.17
C ALA A 68 18.42 -1.44 2.65
N GLY A 69 19.55 -2.12 2.88
CA GLY A 69 20.47 -1.95 4.00
C GLY A 69 19.87 -1.77 5.39
N THR A 70 19.80 -2.85 6.15
CA THR A 70 20.10 -2.79 7.58
C THR A 70 21.60 -2.47 7.69
N ALA A 71 21.96 -1.19 7.80
CA ALA A 71 23.23 -0.82 8.38
C ALA A 71 23.11 -1.06 9.89
N LYS A 72 24.02 -1.90 10.38
CA LYS A 72 24.11 -2.47 11.72
C LYS A 72 24.47 -1.41 12.75
#